data_AF-A0A833E0Z8-F1
#
_entry.id   AF-A0A833E0Z8-F1
#
_cell.length_a   1.000
_cell.length_b   1.000
_cell.length_c   1.000
_cell.angle_alpha   90.00
_cell.angle_beta   90.00
_cell.angle_gamma   90.00
#
_symmetry.space_group_name_H-M   'P 1'
#
loop_
_entity.id
_entity.type
_entity.pdbx_description
1 polymer ?
#
loop_
_entity_poly.entity_id
_entity_poly.type
_entity_poly.pdbx_seq_one_letter_code
_entity_poly.pdbx_strand_id
1 'polypeptide(L)'
;MLIDKCNVVLVKTVLGMENVAASYIEELDPNSRIFVAPYGLKGLIIVEASKNKYELAKEIEEKVPEAEKVLVAEACARADLQEMA
;
A
#
# COMPACT_ATOMS: atom_id res chain seq x y z
N MET A 1 -11.84 5.58 17.14
CA MET A 1 -10.46 5.39 16.67
C MET A 1 -10.27 6.32 15.50
N LEU A 2 -9.63 7.47 15.73
CA LEU A 2 -9.43 8.51 14.73
C LEU A 2 -8.41 8.03 13.68
N ILE A 3 -8.71 8.27 12.41
CA ILE A 3 -7.80 8.10 11.28
C ILE A 3 -6.83 9.30 11.32
N ASP A 4 -5.91 9.33 12.30
CA ASP A 4 -5.11 10.55 12.53
C ASP A 4 -3.85 10.63 11.65
N LYS A 5 -3.45 9.55 10.96
CA LYS A 5 -2.48 9.62 9.86
C LYS A 5 -2.82 8.60 8.77
N CYS A 6 -3.27 9.10 7.63
CA CYS A 6 -3.35 8.30 6.41
C CYS A 6 -1.93 7.95 5.95
N ASN A 7 -1.47 6.75 6.35
CA ASN A 7 -0.13 6.25 6.06
C ASN A 7 -0.17 5.06 5.09
N VAL A 8 -1.01 5.20 4.06
CA VAL A 8 -1.34 4.12 3.12
C VAL A 8 -0.60 4.31 1.79
N VAL A 9 -0.05 3.22 1.27
CA VAL A 9 0.47 3.09 -0.08
C VAL A 9 -0.29 1.97 -0.78
N LEU A 10 -0.87 2.26 -1.95
CA LEU A 10 -1.50 1.28 -2.82
C LEU A 10 -0.49 0.87 -3.90
N VAL A 11 -0.24 -0.43 -4.02
CA VAL A 11 0.71 -0.98 -4.98
C VAL A 11 -0.06 -1.83 -5.98
N LYS A 12 0.02 -1.46 -7.27
CA LYS A 12 -0.41 -2.32 -8.38
C LYS A 12 0.74 -3.24 -8.72
N THR A 13 0.48 -4.53 -8.79
CA THR A 13 1.48 -5.54 -9.14
C THR A 13 1.14 -6.22 -10.46
N VAL A 14 2.14 -6.84 -11.07
CA VAL A 14 1.90 -7.86 -12.08
C VAL A 14 0.93 -8.90 -11.51
N LEU A 15 -0.07 -9.27 -12.30
CA LEU A 15 -1.16 -10.15 -11.87
C LEU A 15 -0.61 -11.50 -11.36
N GLY A 16 -0.95 -11.89 -10.13
CA GLY A 16 -0.48 -13.15 -9.52
C GLY A 16 0.87 -13.06 -8.81
N MET A 17 1.53 -11.89 -8.82
CA MET A 17 2.82 -11.65 -8.17
C MET A 17 2.70 -10.92 -6.82
N GLU A 18 1.50 -10.80 -6.28
CA GLU A 18 1.22 -9.98 -5.09
C GLU A 18 1.97 -10.48 -3.86
N ASN A 19 2.09 -11.80 -3.67
CA ASN A 19 2.79 -12.36 -2.52
C ASN A 19 4.32 -12.16 -2.60
N VAL A 20 4.88 -12.18 -3.82
CA VAL A 20 6.32 -11.92 -4.03
C VAL A 20 6.61 -10.45 -3.75
N ALA A 21 5.81 -9.54 -4.32
CA ALA A 21 5.90 -8.11 -4.04
C ALA A 21 5.74 -7.81 -2.54
N ALA A 22 4.76 -8.43 -1.88
CA ALA A 22 4.52 -8.28 -0.44
C ALA A 22 5.74 -8.70 0.39
N SER A 23 6.40 -9.81 0.04
CA SER A 23 7.62 -10.26 0.72
C SER A 23 8.73 -9.22 0.63
N TYR A 24 8.98 -8.63 -0.55
CA TYR A 24 9.98 -7.57 -0.67
C TYR A 24 9.58 -6.31 0.12
N ILE A 25 8.29 -5.93 0.09
CA ILE A 25 7.79 -4.78 0.86
C ILE A 25 7.98 -4.99 2.37
N GLU A 26 7.76 -6.20 2.87
CA GLU A 26 7.99 -6.57 4.28
C GLU A 26 9.47 -6.44 4.66
N GLU A 27 10.41 -6.77 3.76
CA GLU A 27 11.84 -6.54 4.01
C GLU A 27 12.20 -5.04 4.08
N LEU A 28 11.54 -4.20 3.26
CA LEU A 28 11.75 -2.75 3.25
C LEU A 28 11.11 -2.05 4.45
N ASP A 29 9.99 -2.56 4.95
CA ASP A 29 9.30 -2.07 6.15
C ASP A 29 8.72 -3.24 6.98
N PRO A 30 9.53 -3.84 7.88
CA PRO A 30 9.17 -5.03 8.65
C PRO A 30 8.00 -4.85 9.62
N ASN A 31 7.62 -3.61 9.91
CA ASN A 31 6.50 -3.32 10.81
C ASN A 31 5.26 -2.82 10.06
N SER A 32 5.29 -2.82 8.72
CA SER A 32 4.13 -2.46 7.92
C SER A 32 3.02 -3.50 8.07
N ARG A 33 1.77 -3.07 7.85
CA ARG A 33 0.65 -4.00 7.67
C ARG A 33 0.35 -4.12 6.19
N ILE A 34 0.40 -5.34 5.67
CA ILE A 34 0.24 -5.61 4.25
C ILE A 34 -1.05 -6.39 4.03
N PHE A 35 -1.90 -5.89 3.13
CA PHE A 35 -3.13 -6.53 2.70
C PHE A 35 -3.00 -6.90 1.22
N VAL A 36 -2.75 -8.17 0.98
CA VAL A 36 -2.65 -8.75 -0.37
C VAL A 36 -4.04 -9.03 -0.93
N ALA A 37 -4.25 -8.68 -2.21
CA ALA A 37 -5.51 -8.89 -2.93
C ALA A 37 -6.74 -8.47 -2.11
N PRO A 38 -6.82 -7.19 -1.67
CA PRO A 38 -7.89 -6.72 -0.80
C PRO A 38 -9.25 -6.98 -1.45
N TYR A 39 -10.18 -7.57 -0.69
CA TYR A 39 -11.50 -8.00 -1.17
C TYR A 39 -11.47 -8.98 -2.37
N GLY A 40 -10.36 -9.70 -2.57
CA GLY A 40 -10.16 -10.60 -3.70
C GLY A 40 -9.74 -9.92 -5.00
N LEU A 41 -9.46 -8.61 -4.98
CA LEU A 41 -8.98 -7.85 -6.14
C LEU A 41 -7.52 -8.18 -6.42
N LYS A 42 -7.29 -9.10 -7.37
CA LYS A 42 -5.94 -9.48 -7.79
C LYS A 42 -5.19 -8.32 -8.46
N GLY A 43 -3.86 -8.36 -8.38
CA GLY A 43 -2.93 -7.36 -8.88
C GLY A 43 -2.81 -6.14 -7.97
N LEU A 44 -3.28 -6.21 -6.72
CA LEU A 44 -3.29 -5.09 -5.78
C LEU A 44 -2.80 -5.50 -4.39
N ILE A 45 -2.08 -4.58 -3.77
CA ILE A 45 -1.66 -4.64 -2.37
C ILE A 45 -1.94 -3.29 -1.71
N ILE A 46 -2.49 -3.29 -0.51
CA ILE A 46 -2.56 -2.12 0.36
C ILE A 46 -1.49 -2.28 1.45
N VAL A 47 -0.66 -1.26 1.62
CA VAL A 47 0.39 -1.22 2.63
C VAL A 47 0.10 -0.07 3.58
N GLU A 48 -0.15 -0.37 4.86
CA GLU A 48 -0.08 0.62 5.93
C GLU A 48 1.38 0.70 6.39
N ALA A 49 2.08 1.76 5.97
CA ALA A 49 3.48 1.96 6.29
C ALA A 49 3.66 2.18 7.80
N SER A 50 4.73 1.64 8.37
CA SER A 50 5.15 1.97 9.74
C SER A 50 6.06 3.20 9.77
N LYS A 51 6.73 3.48 8.64
CA LYS A 51 7.59 4.64 8.41
C LYS A 51 6.93 5.69 7.51
N ASN A 52 7.69 6.67 7.02
CA ASN A 52 7.19 7.68 6.09
C ASN A 52 6.69 7.02 4.78
N LYS A 53 5.41 7.20 4.44
CA LYS A 53 4.79 6.62 3.23
C LYS A 53 5.45 7.02 1.91
N TYR A 54 5.99 8.23 1.81
CA TYR A 54 6.66 8.70 0.58
C TYR A 54 8.02 8.03 0.40
N GLU A 55 8.76 7.86 1.50
CA GLU A 55 10.03 7.14 1.48
C GLU A 55 9.82 5.66 1.12
N LEU A 56 8.86 5.00 1.78
CA LEU A 56 8.52 3.62 1.46
C LEU A 56 8.06 3.49 0.00
N ALA A 57 7.17 4.38 -0.48
CA ALA A 57 6.70 4.33 -1.86
C ALA A 57 7.85 4.40 -2.87
N LYS A 58 8.80 5.32 -2.66
CA LYS A 58 9.99 5.43 -3.50
C LYS A 58 10.84 4.16 -3.47
N GLU A 59 11.06 3.58 -2.29
CA GLU A 59 11.82 2.33 -2.18
C GLU A 59 11.11 1.16 -2.87
N ILE A 60 9.77 1.10 -2.82
CA ILE A 60 9.00 0.08 -3.54
C ILE A 60 9.19 0.24 -5.05
N GLU A 61 9.06 1.47 -5.58
CA GLU A 61 9.28 1.75 -7.01
C GLU A 61 10.69 1.37 -7.47
N GLU A 62 11.71 1.61 -6.64
CA GLU A 62 13.11 1.36 -7.00
C GLU A 62 13.53 -0.10 -6.82
N LYS A 63 12.95 -0.84 -5.86
CA LYS A 63 13.48 -2.13 -5.40
C LYS A 63 12.54 -3.32 -5.58
N VAL A 64 11.26 -3.11 -5.91
CA VAL A 64 10.27 -4.20 -6.06
C VAL A 64 9.90 -4.36 -7.54
N PRO A 65 10.50 -5.31 -8.28
CA PRO A 65 10.28 -5.47 -9.72
C PRO A 65 8.82 -5.77 -10.10
N GLU A 66 8.09 -6.43 -9.21
CA GLU A 66 6.69 -6.79 -9.41
C GLU A 66 5.73 -5.59 -9.33
N ALA A 67 6.16 -4.45 -8.78
CA ALA A 67 5.35 -3.25 -8.63
C ALA A 67 5.29 -2.47 -9.96
N GLU A 68 4.12 -2.47 -10.60
CA GLU A 68 3.88 -1.72 -11.84
C GLU A 68 3.57 -0.25 -11.58
N LYS A 69 2.86 0.05 -10.50
CA LYS A 69 2.52 1.41 -10.06
C LYS A 69 2.46 1.46 -8.55
N VAL A 70 2.98 2.54 -7.98
CA VAL A 70 2.91 2.82 -6.55
C VAL A 70 2.18 4.15 -6.36
N LEU A 71 1.13 4.13 -5.54
CA LEU A 71 0.24 5.27 -5.34
C LEU A 71 0.19 5.59 -3.85
N VAL A 72 0.61 6.80 -3.48
CA VAL A 72 0.54 7.27 -2.10
C VAL A 72 -0.84 7.86 -1.84
N ALA A 73 -1.52 7.41 -0.79
CA ALA A 73 -2.79 8.00 -0.38
C ALA A 73 -2.51 9.30 0.37
N GLU A 74 -2.89 10.45 -0.19
CA GLU A 74 -2.68 11.76 0.44
C GLU A 74 -3.57 11.95 1.68
N ALA A 75 -4.82 11.50 1.59
CA ALA A 75 -5.80 11.55 2.67
C ALA A 75 -6.64 10.27 2.70
N CYS A 76 -7.18 9.95 3.88
CA CYS A 76 -8.05 8.81 4.11
C CYS A 76 -9.32 9.32 4.79
N ALA A 77 -10.47 9.01 4.22
CA ALA A 77 -11.78 9.31 4.79
C ALA A 77 -12.60 8.03 4.84
N ARG A 78 -13.67 7.99 5.65
CA ARG A 78 -14.60 6.87 5.53
C ARG A 78 -15.33 6.95 4.20
N ALA A 79 -15.69 5.79 3.67
CA ALA A 79 -16.56 5.68 2.49
C ALA A 79 -18.03 5.97 2.88
N ASP A 80 -18.27 7.13 3.47
CA ASP A 80 -19.57 7.69 3.79
C ASP A 80 -19.75 8.99 3.00
N LEU A 81 -20.91 9.15 2.37
CA LEU A 81 -21.21 10.30 1.51
C LEU A 81 -21.01 11.65 2.20
N GLN A 82 -21.19 11.72 3.53
CA GLN A 82 -21.00 12.97 4.28
C GLN A 82 -19.53 13.24 4.62
N GLU A 83 -18.67 12.21 4.64
CA GLU A 83 -17.24 12.34 4.92
C GLU A 83 -16.38 12.52 3.64
N MET A 84 -16.97 12.37 2.45
CA MET A 84 -16.28 12.47 1.14
C MET A 84 -16.48 13.82 0.43
N ALA A 85 -17.09 14.82 1.10
CA ALA A 85 -17.44 16.14 0.54
C ALA A 85 -16.36 17.21 0.77
#